data_AF-A0A1V2JLP4-F1
#
_entry.id   AF-A0A1V2JLP4-F1
#
_cell.length_a   1.000
_cell.length_b   1.000
_cell.length_c   1.000
_cell.angle_alpha   90.00
_cell.angle_beta   90.00
_cell.angle_gamma   90.00
#
_symmetry.space_group_name_H-M   'P 1'
#
loop_
_entity.id
_entity.type
_entity.pdbx_description
1 polymer ?
#
loop_
_entity_poly.entity_id
_entity_poly.type
_entity_poly.pdbx_seq_one_letter_code
_entity_poly.pdbx_strand_id
1 'polypeptide(L)'
;MLFSRKAVSKRHLLLIAAGFSTVLTGCATSPASKVASSTKVEYYPNCYEPVQHLRATDSNMTKSVVTGAAIGAAGGALLGALTGDSDKRGRNAAIGAAGGALAGGAAGYYTERQKQIADDNQRIASYAADVNKSASDIDRSTAYAKASQQCYQSAFTKLVADRKAKTVNDTEGRKRLAEIVSGLKESNDLIVAVNGKAAEDLNNYTQAYEKDLQQVGVQRTDVVTVAKADTTPAVTSGKKKGTGTKPPKKPVLPTVPTEAVSTEKTFQTAQTKQDESKKVASAGKAQLEGSCRDPNLADWAPVPCPNV
;
A
#
# COMPACT_ATOMS: atom_id res chain seq x y z
N MET A 1 62.64 -27.31 -19.40
CA MET A 1 62.32 -28.56 -18.66
C MET A 1 62.46 -28.22 -17.17
N LEU A 2 61.52 -28.33 -16.23
CA LEU A 2 60.22 -28.98 -16.09
C LEU A 2 59.52 -28.32 -14.85
N PHE A 3 58.20 -28.04 -14.95
CA PHE A 3 57.14 -27.93 -13.92
C PHE A 3 57.29 -27.13 -12.60
N SER A 4 56.37 -26.15 -12.41
CA SER A 4 55.38 -26.21 -11.31
C SER A 4 54.25 -25.19 -11.49
N ARG A 5 53.16 -25.63 -12.12
CA ARG A 5 51.86 -24.93 -12.09
C ARG A 5 51.12 -25.38 -10.84
N LYS A 6 50.99 -24.53 -9.82
CA LYS A 6 50.05 -24.76 -8.71
C LYS A 6 48.62 -24.68 -9.26
N ALA A 7 47.95 -25.83 -9.30
CA ALA A 7 46.54 -25.94 -9.62
C ALA A 7 45.71 -25.34 -8.48
N VAL A 8 45.18 -24.13 -8.69
CA VAL A 8 44.11 -23.60 -7.83
C VAL A 8 42.82 -24.30 -8.21
N SER A 9 42.27 -25.01 -7.22
CA SER A 9 41.14 -25.92 -7.31
C SER A 9 39.89 -25.28 -7.93
N LYS A 10 39.39 -25.89 -9.01
CA LYS A 10 38.16 -25.56 -9.75
C LYS A 10 36.86 -25.72 -8.93
N ARG A 11 36.94 -26.08 -7.64
CA ARG A 11 35.77 -26.33 -6.77
C ARG A 11 35.21 -25.10 -6.05
N HIS A 12 35.91 -23.96 -6.04
CA HIS A 12 35.42 -22.76 -5.35
C HIS A 12 34.71 -21.74 -6.27
N LEU A 13 34.66 -21.98 -7.58
CA LEU A 13 33.98 -21.08 -8.52
C LEU A 13 32.49 -21.43 -8.75
N LEU A 14 31.99 -22.52 -8.17
CA LEU A 14 30.61 -22.98 -8.38
C LEU A 14 29.64 -22.65 -7.22
N LEU A 15 30.09 -21.98 -6.16
CA LEU A 15 29.23 -21.65 -5.01
C LEU A 15 28.70 -20.22 -4.99
N ILE A 16 29.06 -19.36 -5.94
CA ILE A 16 28.55 -17.98 -6.01
C ILE A 16 27.25 -17.87 -6.83
N ALA A 17 26.92 -18.88 -7.64
CA ALA A 17 25.69 -18.89 -8.44
C ALA A 17 24.43 -19.39 -7.69
N ALA A 18 24.58 -20.05 -6.54
CA ALA A 18 23.45 -20.66 -5.80
C ALA A 18 22.90 -19.81 -4.64
N GLY A 19 23.54 -18.68 -4.30
CA GLY A 19 23.13 -17.81 -3.19
C GLY A 19 22.18 -16.66 -3.56
N PHE A 20 21.99 -16.40 -4.86
CA PHE A 20 21.16 -15.28 -5.32
C PHE A 20 19.68 -15.63 -5.50
N SER A 21 19.28 -16.89 -5.38
CA SER A 21 17.90 -17.32 -5.68
C SER A 21 16.89 -17.06 -4.55
N THR A 22 17.32 -16.67 -3.34
CA THR A 22 16.41 -16.48 -2.19
C THR A 22 16.22 -15.02 -1.75
N VAL A 23 16.87 -14.05 -2.39
CA VAL A 23 16.71 -12.60 -2.03
C VAL A 23 15.96 -11.80 -3.11
N LEU A 24 15.45 -12.46 -4.17
CA LEU A 24 14.57 -11.83 -5.17
C LEU A 24 13.12 -11.59 -4.68
N THR A 25 12.83 -11.73 -3.39
CA THR A 25 11.49 -11.44 -2.85
C THR A 25 11.15 -9.94 -2.80
N GLY A 26 12.09 -9.06 -3.17
CA GLY A 26 11.91 -7.60 -3.18
C GLY A 26 11.62 -6.95 -4.54
N CYS A 27 11.48 -7.69 -5.65
CA CYS A 27 11.08 -7.07 -6.91
C CYS A 27 9.70 -6.39 -6.71
N ALA A 28 9.67 -5.07 -6.85
CA ALA A 28 8.58 -4.15 -6.57
C ALA A 28 7.26 -4.49 -7.30
N THR A 29 6.63 -5.57 -6.88
CA THR A 29 5.35 -6.06 -7.37
C THR A 29 4.27 -5.21 -6.73
N SER A 30 3.47 -4.51 -7.55
CA SER A 30 2.28 -3.80 -7.05
C SER A 30 1.38 -4.78 -6.28
N PRO A 31 0.72 -4.35 -5.19
CA PRO A 31 -0.28 -5.17 -4.51
C PRO A 31 -1.34 -5.74 -5.47
N ALA A 32 -1.70 -5.02 -6.53
CA ALA A 32 -2.69 -5.48 -7.50
C ALA A 32 -2.22 -6.66 -8.38
N SER A 33 -0.92 -6.81 -8.63
CA SER A 33 -0.39 -7.94 -9.40
C SER A 33 -0.25 -9.22 -8.57
N LYS A 34 -0.37 -9.14 -7.24
CA LYS A 34 -0.51 -10.33 -6.38
C LYS A 34 -1.93 -10.93 -6.42
N VAL A 35 -2.92 -10.18 -6.93
CA VAL A 35 -4.29 -10.65 -7.03
C VAL A 35 -4.52 -11.21 -8.43
N ALA A 36 -4.79 -12.51 -8.49
CA ALA A 36 -5.08 -13.20 -9.74
C ALA A 36 -6.27 -12.54 -10.46
N SER A 37 -6.13 -12.32 -11.77
CA SER A 37 -7.23 -11.91 -12.64
C SER A 37 -8.06 -13.14 -12.98
N SER A 38 -9.02 -13.49 -12.12
CA SER A 38 -9.85 -14.70 -12.28
C SER A 38 -11.19 -14.44 -12.96
N THR A 39 -11.62 -13.18 -13.03
CA THR A 39 -12.93 -12.82 -13.57
C THR A 39 -12.90 -12.78 -15.09
N LYS A 40 -13.68 -13.70 -15.70
CA LYS A 40 -13.99 -13.64 -17.13
C LYS A 40 -15.19 -12.72 -17.32
N VAL A 41 -14.97 -11.60 -18.00
CA VAL A 41 -15.99 -10.59 -18.26
C VAL A 41 -16.76 -10.95 -19.52
N GLU A 42 -18.05 -11.28 -19.39
CA GLU A 42 -18.94 -11.63 -20.50
C GLU A 42 -20.28 -10.87 -20.39
N TYR A 43 -20.77 -10.64 -19.17
CA TYR A 43 -22.09 -10.07 -18.89
C TYR A 43 -22.08 -8.69 -18.24
N TYR A 44 -21.05 -8.37 -17.44
CA TYR A 44 -21.00 -7.16 -16.62
C TYR A 44 -19.70 -6.35 -16.79
N PRO A 45 -19.35 -5.94 -18.03
CA PRO A 45 -18.12 -5.18 -18.29
C PRO A 45 -18.06 -3.85 -17.53
N ASN A 46 -19.19 -3.15 -17.41
CA ASN A 46 -19.26 -1.87 -16.69
C ASN A 46 -18.99 -2.02 -15.18
N CYS A 47 -19.31 -3.18 -14.59
CA CYS A 47 -19.02 -3.43 -13.17
C CYS A 47 -17.53 -3.75 -12.93
N TYR A 48 -16.83 -4.23 -13.96
CA TYR A 48 -15.42 -4.60 -13.89
C TYR A 48 -14.46 -3.50 -14.40
N GLU A 49 -14.96 -2.52 -15.17
CA GLU A 49 -14.17 -1.39 -15.68
C GLU A 49 -13.30 -0.70 -14.61
N PRO A 50 -13.79 -0.39 -13.39
CA PRO A 50 -12.98 0.21 -12.33
C PRO A 50 -11.73 -0.63 -11.97
N VAL A 51 -11.88 -1.95 -11.97
CA VAL A 51 -10.83 -2.91 -11.64
C VAL A 51 -9.80 -3.00 -12.78
N GLN A 52 -10.25 -2.90 -14.03
CA GLN A 52 -9.34 -2.87 -15.19
C GLN A 52 -8.43 -1.64 -15.16
N HIS A 53 -9.00 -0.45 -14.91
CA HIS A 53 -8.23 0.79 -14.82
C HIS A 53 -7.19 0.75 -13.71
N LEU A 54 -7.56 0.17 -12.55
CA LEU A 54 -6.62 -0.01 -11.44
C LEU A 54 -5.45 -0.91 -11.85
N ARG A 55 -5.71 -2.06 -12.47
CA ARG A 55 -4.64 -2.98 -12.93
C ARG A 55 -3.79 -2.41 -14.05
N ALA A 56 -4.38 -1.71 -15.01
CA ALA A 56 -3.63 -1.05 -16.08
C ALA A 56 -2.68 0.00 -15.48
N THR A 57 -3.17 0.79 -14.54
CA THR A 57 -2.35 1.80 -13.84
C THR A 57 -1.25 1.14 -13.02
N ASP A 58 -1.57 0.09 -12.25
CA ASP A 58 -0.60 -0.62 -11.41
C ASP A 58 0.48 -1.36 -12.22
N SER A 59 0.12 -1.96 -13.35
CA SER A 59 1.07 -2.65 -14.23
C SER A 59 2.05 -1.66 -14.89
N ASN A 60 1.57 -0.50 -15.34
CA ASN A 60 2.43 0.57 -15.87
C ASN A 60 3.39 1.10 -14.80
N MET A 61 2.89 1.34 -13.57
CA MET A 61 3.73 1.76 -12.45
C MET A 61 4.75 0.68 -12.08
N THR A 62 4.34 -0.58 -11.97
CA THR A 62 5.21 -1.72 -11.67
C THR A 62 6.34 -1.82 -12.69
N LYS A 63 6.04 -1.70 -14.00
CA LYS A 63 7.05 -1.75 -15.06
C LYS A 63 8.07 -0.62 -14.92
N SER A 64 7.62 0.59 -14.61
CA SER A 64 8.50 1.74 -14.36
C SER A 64 9.39 1.53 -13.13
N VAL A 65 8.84 1.02 -12.03
CA VAL A 65 9.60 0.75 -10.81
C VAL A 65 10.60 -0.39 -11.02
N VAL A 66 10.22 -1.47 -11.72
CA VAL A 66 11.14 -2.57 -12.06
C VAL A 66 12.27 -2.07 -12.94
N THR A 67 11.98 -1.20 -13.92
CA THR A 67 12.99 -0.60 -14.78
C THR A 67 13.94 0.28 -13.96
N GLY A 68 13.40 1.12 -13.06
CA GLY A 68 14.18 1.96 -12.16
C GLY A 68 15.03 1.15 -11.16
N ALA A 69 14.48 0.07 -10.60
CA ALA A 69 15.18 -0.82 -9.69
C ALA A 69 16.29 -1.62 -10.40
N ALA A 70 16.07 -2.05 -11.65
CA ALA A 70 17.11 -2.68 -12.45
C ALA A 70 18.26 -1.71 -12.75
N ILE A 71 17.95 -0.46 -13.09
CA ILE A 71 18.94 0.61 -13.29
C ILE A 71 19.65 0.95 -11.97
N GLY A 72 18.92 1.03 -10.85
CA GLY A 72 19.46 1.30 -9.51
C GLY A 72 20.35 0.16 -8.99
N ALA A 73 19.97 -1.09 -9.24
CA ALA A 73 20.79 -2.26 -8.93
C ALA A 73 22.05 -2.30 -9.80
N ALA A 74 21.94 -2.01 -11.11
CA ALA A 74 23.09 -1.92 -11.99
C ALA A 74 24.04 -0.77 -11.60
N GLY A 75 23.49 0.41 -11.30
CA GLY A 75 24.25 1.57 -10.82
C GLY A 75 24.90 1.32 -9.47
N GLY A 76 24.18 0.73 -8.52
CA GLY A 76 24.69 0.33 -7.21
C GLY A 76 25.76 -0.74 -7.29
N ALA A 77 25.63 -1.70 -8.22
CA ALA A 77 26.66 -2.70 -8.49
C ALA A 77 27.95 -2.08 -9.03
N LEU A 78 27.82 -1.15 -9.98
CA LEU A 78 28.95 -0.43 -10.56
C LEU A 78 29.67 0.42 -9.51
N LEU A 79 28.93 1.20 -8.72
CA LEU A 79 29.50 2.02 -7.65
C LEU A 79 30.11 1.16 -6.52
N GLY A 80 29.47 0.04 -6.17
CA GLY A 80 30.00 -0.94 -5.22
C GLY A 80 31.28 -1.61 -5.71
N ALA A 81 31.39 -1.88 -7.02
CA ALA A 81 32.60 -2.43 -7.61
C ALA A 81 33.78 -1.45 -7.60
N LEU A 82 33.50 -0.14 -7.68
CA LEU A 82 34.52 0.92 -7.74
C LEU A 82 35.10 1.29 -6.36
N THR A 83 34.38 1.00 -5.28
CA THR A 83 34.74 1.43 -3.91
C THR A 83 35.56 0.39 -3.13
N GLY A 84 36.02 -0.70 -3.77
CA GLY A 84 36.78 -1.76 -3.10
C GLY A 84 38.01 -2.26 -3.84
N ASP A 85 38.96 -2.79 -3.08
CA ASP A 85 40.15 -3.50 -3.58
C ASP A 85 39.76 -4.66 -4.50
N SER A 86 40.64 -5.03 -5.43
CA SER A 86 40.40 -6.04 -6.48
C SER A 86 39.79 -7.35 -5.97
N ASP A 87 40.19 -7.80 -4.78
CA ASP A 87 39.74 -9.08 -4.19
C ASP A 87 38.34 -9.00 -3.57
N LYS A 88 37.84 -7.79 -3.29
CA LYS A 88 36.53 -7.54 -2.66
C LYS A 88 35.50 -6.94 -3.63
N ARG A 89 35.90 -6.62 -4.87
CA ARG A 89 35.02 -6.00 -5.88
C ARG A 89 33.73 -6.78 -6.12
N GLY A 90 33.79 -8.10 -6.25
CA GLY A 90 32.60 -8.92 -6.46
C GLY A 90 31.63 -8.89 -5.26
N ARG A 91 32.18 -8.89 -4.04
CA ARG A 91 31.40 -8.78 -2.80
C ARG A 91 30.80 -7.38 -2.64
N ASN A 92 31.56 -6.34 -2.91
CA ASN A 92 31.10 -4.95 -2.78
C ASN A 92 30.13 -4.56 -3.89
N ALA A 93 30.29 -5.10 -5.11
CA ALA A 93 29.31 -4.99 -6.18
C ALA A 93 28.01 -5.70 -5.81
N ALA A 94 28.07 -6.89 -5.22
CA ALA A 94 26.88 -7.58 -4.72
C ALA A 94 26.21 -6.80 -3.57
N ILE A 95 26.97 -6.22 -2.64
CA ILE A 95 26.46 -5.36 -1.57
C ILE A 95 25.88 -4.06 -2.14
N GLY A 96 26.49 -3.47 -3.16
CA GLY A 96 26.00 -2.26 -3.82
C GLY A 96 24.75 -2.53 -4.66
N ALA A 97 24.67 -3.67 -5.33
CA ALA A 97 23.48 -4.15 -6.02
C ALA A 97 22.35 -4.42 -5.03
N ALA A 98 22.66 -5.11 -3.93
CA ALA A 98 21.72 -5.38 -2.85
C ALA A 98 21.27 -4.06 -2.21
N GLY A 99 22.18 -3.14 -1.88
CA GLY A 99 21.84 -1.82 -1.32
C GLY A 99 21.01 -0.96 -2.28
N GLY A 100 21.33 -0.98 -3.57
CA GLY A 100 20.55 -0.32 -4.62
C GLY A 100 19.17 -0.96 -4.86
N ALA A 101 18.99 -2.22 -4.45
CA ALA A 101 17.72 -2.95 -4.53
C ALA A 101 16.94 -2.99 -3.20
N LEU A 102 17.58 -2.78 -2.05
CA LEU A 102 17.05 -2.98 -0.69
C LEU A 102 16.55 -1.69 -0.02
N ALA A 103 16.22 -0.64 -0.78
CA ALA A 103 15.57 0.56 -0.25
C ALA A 103 14.08 0.34 0.14
N GLY A 104 13.67 -0.92 0.41
CA GLY A 104 12.27 -1.33 0.54
C GLY A 104 11.73 -1.50 1.96
N GLY A 105 12.52 -1.29 3.02
CA GLY A 105 12.07 -1.43 4.41
C GLY A 105 12.29 -0.16 5.24
N ALA A 106 11.63 -0.02 6.40
CA ALA A 106 11.66 1.19 7.24
C ALA A 106 13.08 1.75 7.48
N ALA A 107 14.03 0.89 7.84
CA ALA A 107 15.41 1.31 8.09
C ALA A 107 16.11 1.82 6.82
N GLY A 108 15.91 1.15 5.68
CA GLY A 108 16.43 1.56 4.38
C GLY A 108 15.83 2.88 3.93
N TYR A 109 14.51 3.01 4.00
CA TYR A 109 13.76 4.23 3.69
C TYR A 109 14.26 5.43 4.53
N TYR A 110 14.42 5.24 5.84
CA TYR A 110 14.95 6.28 6.72
C TYR A 110 16.36 6.71 6.32
N THR A 111 17.28 5.75 6.14
CA THR A 111 18.67 6.06 5.78
C THR A 111 18.78 6.72 4.41
N GLU A 112 17.94 6.34 3.46
CA GLU A 112 17.92 6.95 2.14
C GLU A 112 17.37 8.37 2.21
N ARG A 113 16.30 8.61 2.98
CA ARG A 113 15.77 9.96 3.19
C ARG A 113 16.76 10.90 3.86
N GLN A 114 17.53 10.43 4.84
CA GLN A 114 18.60 11.24 5.43
C GLN A 114 19.67 11.64 4.40
N LYS A 115 20.04 10.77 3.45
CA LYS A 115 21.01 11.10 2.40
C LYS A 115 20.47 12.13 1.41
N GLN A 116 19.18 12.05 1.10
CA GLN A 116 18.52 12.94 0.15
C GLN A 116 18.21 14.32 0.76
N ILE A 117 17.89 14.37 2.06
CA ILE A 117 17.46 15.57 2.77
C ILE A 117 18.19 15.67 4.12
N ALA A 118 19.23 16.49 4.13
CA ALA A 118 20.05 16.72 5.33
C ALA A 118 19.33 17.58 6.38
N ASP A 119 18.44 18.49 5.97
CA ASP A 119 17.67 19.33 6.89
C ASP A 119 16.49 18.56 7.51
N ASP A 120 16.44 18.54 8.85
CA ASP A 120 15.46 17.76 9.59
C ASP A 120 14.02 18.26 9.37
N ASN A 121 13.80 19.57 9.27
CA ASN A 121 12.46 20.13 9.06
C ASN A 121 11.95 19.82 7.65
N GLN A 122 12.82 19.90 6.64
CA GLN A 122 12.49 19.48 5.27
C GLN A 122 12.22 17.97 5.20
N ARG A 123 12.99 17.16 5.92
CA ARG A 123 12.79 15.70 5.95
C ARG A 123 11.46 15.34 6.63
N ILE A 124 11.16 15.98 7.77
CA ILE A 124 9.87 15.90 8.45
C ILE A 124 8.73 16.26 7.49
N ALA A 125 8.83 17.40 6.80
CA ALA A 125 7.82 17.83 5.84
C ALA A 125 7.67 16.87 4.65
N SER A 126 8.76 16.19 4.23
CA SER A 126 8.74 15.26 3.10
C SER A 126 7.87 14.02 3.34
N TYR A 127 7.73 13.58 4.60
CA TYR A 127 6.86 12.46 4.94
C TYR A 127 5.39 12.74 4.60
N ALA A 128 4.96 14.01 4.65
CA ALA A 128 3.61 14.37 4.26
C ALA A 128 3.32 14.03 2.79
N ALA A 129 4.30 14.19 1.89
CA ALA A 129 4.14 13.86 0.47
C ALA A 129 4.02 12.35 0.26
N ASP A 130 4.88 11.56 0.91
CA ASP A 130 4.86 10.10 0.82
C ASP A 130 3.57 9.51 1.44
N VAL A 131 3.14 10.05 2.58
CA VAL A 131 1.86 9.68 3.23
C VAL A 131 0.66 10.09 2.38
N ASN A 132 0.65 11.29 1.79
CA ASN A 132 -0.43 11.72 0.89
C ASN A 132 -0.53 10.85 -0.36
N LYS A 133 0.61 10.39 -0.88
CA LYS A 133 0.62 9.44 -2.00
C LYS A 133 -0.02 8.11 -1.61
N SER A 134 0.36 7.55 -0.45
CA SER A 134 -0.25 6.32 0.09
C SER A 134 -1.76 6.52 0.33
N ALA A 135 -2.15 7.65 0.93
CA ALA A 135 -3.55 8.01 1.15
C ALA A 135 -4.36 8.12 -0.16
N SER A 136 -3.76 8.68 -1.22
CA SER A 136 -4.39 8.77 -2.55
C SER A 136 -4.57 7.40 -3.20
N ASP A 137 -3.60 6.49 -3.02
CA ASP A 137 -3.71 5.11 -3.51
C ASP A 137 -4.82 4.33 -2.75
N ILE A 138 -4.95 4.56 -1.44
CA ILE A 138 -6.06 4.03 -0.63
C ILE A 138 -7.40 4.58 -1.14
N ASP A 139 -7.55 5.89 -1.30
CA ASP A 139 -8.81 6.50 -1.77
C ASP A 139 -9.22 5.96 -3.13
N ARG A 140 -8.27 5.91 -4.05
CA ARG A 140 -8.50 5.45 -5.42
C ARG A 140 -8.96 3.98 -5.43
N SER A 141 -8.25 3.11 -4.72
CA SER A 141 -8.63 1.69 -4.62
C SER A 141 -9.97 1.49 -3.88
N THR A 142 -10.23 2.30 -2.85
CA THR A 142 -11.50 2.31 -2.12
C THR A 142 -12.66 2.72 -3.02
N ALA A 143 -12.49 3.78 -3.81
CA ALA A 143 -13.50 4.26 -4.74
C ALA A 143 -13.81 3.22 -5.82
N TYR A 144 -12.79 2.59 -6.40
CA TYR A 144 -12.98 1.53 -7.39
C TYR A 144 -13.68 0.31 -6.80
N ALA A 145 -13.28 -0.14 -5.60
CA ALA A 145 -13.93 -1.26 -4.93
C ALA A 145 -15.40 -0.95 -4.62
N LYS A 146 -15.71 0.24 -4.08
CA LYS A 146 -17.10 0.66 -3.82
C LYS A 146 -17.95 0.67 -5.08
N ALA A 147 -17.44 1.27 -6.16
CA ALA A 147 -18.15 1.36 -7.43
C ALA A 147 -18.46 -0.04 -8.01
N SER A 148 -17.46 -0.92 -8.00
CA SER A 148 -17.63 -2.30 -8.47
C SER A 148 -18.60 -3.09 -7.59
N GLN A 149 -18.46 -3.01 -6.26
CA GLN A 149 -19.36 -3.65 -5.30
C GLN A 149 -20.82 -3.22 -5.48
N GLN A 150 -21.09 -1.92 -5.61
CA GLN A 150 -22.44 -1.39 -5.82
C GLN A 150 -23.04 -1.83 -7.16
N CYS A 151 -22.24 -1.86 -8.23
CA CYS A 151 -22.67 -2.33 -9.54
C CYS A 151 -23.04 -3.81 -9.50
N TYR A 152 -22.16 -4.65 -8.94
CA TYR A 152 -22.41 -6.09 -8.80
C TYR A 152 -23.57 -6.40 -7.85
N GLN A 153 -23.78 -5.60 -6.80
CA GLN A 153 -24.96 -5.74 -5.94
C GLN A 153 -26.26 -5.52 -6.73
N SER A 154 -26.28 -4.49 -7.58
CA SER A 154 -27.42 -4.18 -8.43
C SER A 154 -27.66 -5.27 -9.47
N ALA A 155 -26.58 -5.77 -10.09
CA ALA A 155 -26.61 -6.89 -11.02
C ALA A 155 -27.14 -8.18 -10.37
N PHE A 156 -26.72 -8.46 -9.14
CA PHE A 156 -27.19 -9.59 -8.34
C PHE A 156 -28.68 -9.50 -8.05
N THR A 157 -29.14 -8.36 -7.51
CA THR A 157 -30.56 -8.12 -7.23
C THR A 157 -31.41 -8.29 -8.49
N LYS A 158 -30.93 -7.77 -9.63
CA LYS A 158 -31.59 -7.95 -10.91
C LYS A 158 -31.63 -9.42 -11.34
N LEU A 159 -30.53 -10.16 -11.20
CA LEU A 159 -30.47 -11.58 -11.56
C LEU A 159 -31.47 -12.42 -10.75
N VAL A 160 -31.60 -12.14 -9.45
CA VAL A 160 -32.62 -12.77 -8.58
C VAL A 160 -34.03 -12.46 -9.08
N ALA A 161 -34.31 -11.21 -9.46
CA ALA A 161 -35.62 -10.81 -9.97
C ALA A 161 -35.93 -11.46 -11.34
N ASP A 162 -34.96 -11.47 -12.25
CA ASP A 162 -35.07 -12.09 -13.57
C ASP A 162 -35.33 -13.59 -13.45
N ARG A 163 -34.69 -14.26 -12.49
CA ARG A 163 -34.97 -15.67 -12.18
C ARG A 163 -36.42 -15.87 -11.70
N LYS A 164 -36.88 -15.06 -10.74
CA LYS A 164 -38.27 -15.13 -10.24
C LYS A 164 -39.30 -14.91 -11.35
N ALA A 165 -38.99 -14.00 -12.27
CA ALA A 165 -39.78 -13.71 -13.45
C ALA A 165 -39.62 -14.76 -14.58
N LYS A 166 -38.73 -15.75 -14.42
CA LYS A 166 -38.39 -16.76 -15.43
C LYS A 166 -37.92 -16.17 -16.77
N THR A 167 -37.28 -14.99 -16.73
CA THR A 167 -36.77 -14.29 -17.92
C THR A 167 -35.33 -14.65 -18.27
N VAL A 168 -34.65 -15.40 -17.40
CA VAL A 168 -33.30 -15.94 -17.61
C VAL A 168 -33.33 -17.46 -17.39
N ASN A 169 -32.63 -18.21 -18.26
CA ASN A 169 -32.49 -19.66 -18.10
C ASN A 169 -31.35 -20.01 -17.13
N ASP A 170 -31.35 -21.23 -16.60
CA ASP A 170 -30.39 -21.67 -15.58
C ASP A 170 -28.93 -21.60 -16.05
N THR A 171 -28.66 -21.97 -17.31
CA THR A 171 -27.29 -21.98 -17.86
C THR A 171 -26.70 -20.57 -17.90
N GLU A 172 -27.47 -19.63 -18.43
CA GLU A 172 -27.12 -18.21 -18.50
C GLU A 172 -27.02 -17.60 -17.09
N GLY A 173 -27.99 -17.91 -16.23
CA GLY A 173 -28.06 -17.40 -14.86
C GLY A 173 -26.85 -17.81 -14.01
N ARG A 174 -26.40 -19.07 -14.13
CA ARG A 174 -25.18 -19.57 -13.48
C ARG A 174 -23.93 -18.82 -13.92
N LYS A 175 -23.79 -18.57 -15.22
CA LYS A 175 -22.63 -17.83 -15.75
C LYS A 175 -22.63 -16.37 -15.26
N ARG A 176 -23.79 -15.72 -15.28
CA ARG A 176 -23.95 -14.36 -14.72
C ARG A 176 -23.60 -14.30 -13.24
N LEU A 177 -24.07 -15.26 -12.46
CA LEU A 177 -23.74 -15.35 -11.03
C LEU A 177 -22.24 -15.61 -10.80
N ALA A 178 -21.63 -16.49 -11.60
CA ALA A 178 -20.18 -16.74 -11.55
C ALA A 178 -19.35 -15.48 -11.83
N GLU A 179 -19.74 -14.68 -12.80
CA GLU A 179 -19.08 -13.40 -13.06
C GLU A 179 -19.26 -12.40 -11.90
N ILE A 180 -20.47 -12.31 -11.32
CA ILE A 180 -20.74 -11.45 -10.15
C ILE A 180 -19.87 -11.85 -8.97
N VAL A 181 -19.87 -13.14 -8.60
CA VAL A 181 -19.12 -13.67 -7.44
C VAL A 181 -17.61 -13.52 -7.67
N SER A 182 -17.12 -13.87 -8.87
CA SER A 182 -15.70 -13.70 -9.21
C SER A 182 -15.28 -12.22 -9.17
N GLY A 183 -16.07 -11.33 -9.78
CA GLY A 183 -15.77 -9.90 -9.82
C GLY A 183 -15.77 -9.26 -8.43
N LEU A 184 -16.71 -9.63 -7.57
CA LEU A 184 -16.75 -9.20 -6.18
C LEU A 184 -15.55 -9.71 -5.37
N LYS A 185 -15.22 -11.00 -5.50
CA LYS A 185 -14.06 -11.59 -4.84
C LYS A 185 -12.77 -10.89 -5.26
N GLU A 186 -12.59 -10.72 -6.56
CA GLU A 186 -11.39 -10.12 -7.13
C GLU A 186 -11.24 -8.65 -6.71
N SER A 187 -12.33 -7.88 -6.75
CA SER A 187 -12.34 -6.50 -6.24
C SER A 187 -12.01 -6.43 -4.75
N ASN A 188 -12.49 -7.40 -3.95
CA ASN A 188 -12.21 -7.50 -2.52
C ASN A 188 -10.74 -7.85 -2.25
N ASP A 189 -10.21 -8.85 -2.94
CA ASP A 189 -8.83 -9.27 -2.81
C ASP A 189 -7.87 -8.12 -3.20
N LEU A 190 -8.23 -7.32 -4.21
CA LEU A 190 -7.50 -6.10 -4.60
C LEU A 190 -7.45 -5.05 -3.49
N ILE A 191 -8.60 -4.65 -2.92
CA ILE A 191 -8.61 -3.65 -1.84
C ILE A 191 -7.89 -4.16 -0.59
N VAL A 192 -7.98 -5.45 -0.27
CA VAL A 192 -7.24 -6.06 0.84
C VAL A 192 -5.73 -6.01 0.60
N ALA A 193 -5.27 -6.37 -0.61
CA ALA A 193 -3.85 -6.31 -0.96
C ALA A 193 -3.30 -4.88 -0.91
N VAL A 194 -4.05 -3.91 -1.45
CA VAL A 194 -3.66 -2.49 -1.41
C VAL A 194 -3.63 -1.98 0.04
N ASN A 195 -4.62 -2.31 0.86
CA ASN A 195 -4.65 -1.94 2.28
C ASN A 195 -3.49 -2.53 3.07
N GLY A 196 -3.14 -3.79 2.81
CA GLY A 196 -1.99 -4.45 3.44
C GLY A 196 -0.69 -3.71 3.13
N LYS A 197 -0.47 -3.38 1.86
CA LYS A 197 0.74 -2.63 1.47
C LYS A 197 0.74 -1.21 2.03
N ALA A 198 -0.38 -0.50 1.97
CA ALA A 198 -0.48 0.84 2.51
C ALA A 198 -0.26 0.86 4.03
N ALA A 199 -0.70 -0.17 4.76
CA ALA A 199 -0.41 -0.31 6.19
C ALA A 199 1.08 -0.48 6.47
N GLU A 200 1.78 -1.28 5.66
CA GLU A 200 3.22 -1.46 5.75
C GLU A 200 3.96 -0.14 5.47
N ASP A 201 3.60 0.55 4.39
CA ASP A 201 4.21 1.84 4.02
C ASP A 201 3.97 2.92 5.10
N LEU A 202 2.73 3.07 5.58
CA LEU A 202 2.40 4.01 6.64
C LEU A 202 3.15 3.71 7.95
N ASN A 203 3.34 2.43 8.29
CA ASN A 203 4.13 2.03 9.44
C ASN A 203 5.61 2.38 9.25
N ASN A 204 6.16 2.15 8.07
CA ASN A 204 7.54 2.51 7.73
C ASN A 204 7.76 4.03 7.81
N TYR A 205 6.84 4.82 7.27
CA TYR A 205 6.88 6.29 7.33
C TYR A 205 6.72 6.80 8.75
N THR A 206 5.82 6.18 9.52
CA THR A 206 5.60 6.53 10.94
C THR A 206 6.88 6.34 11.76
N GLN A 207 7.54 5.19 11.64
CA GLN A 207 8.78 4.93 12.37
C GLN A 207 9.91 5.88 11.96
N ALA A 208 10.02 6.18 10.67
CA ALA A 208 11.00 7.13 10.15
C ALA A 208 10.74 8.55 10.69
N TYR A 209 9.48 8.98 10.66
CA TYR A 209 9.03 10.26 11.18
C TYR A 209 9.27 10.41 12.69
N GLU A 210 8.91 9.40 13.49
CA GLU A 210 9.16 9.40 14.94
C GLU A 210 10.65 9.52 15.27
N LYS A 211 11.50 8.87 14.48
CA LYS A 211 12.95 8.95 14.65
C LYS A 211 13.50 10.34 14.35
N ASP A 212 12.98 11.02 13.32
CA ASP A 212 13.36 12.41 13.02
C ASP A 212 12.85 13.40 14.06
N LEU A 213 11.62 13.21 14.55
CA LEU A 213 11.10 14.01 15.65
C LEU A 213 12.00 13.90 16.89
N GLN A 214 12.44 12.68 17.24
CA GLN A 214 13.35 12.48 18.36
C GLN A 214 14.71 13.16 18.15
N GLN A 215 15.23 13.22 16.92
CA GLN A 215 16.47 13.93 16.61
C GLN A 215 16.36 15.44 16.86
N VAL A 216 15.20 16.03 16.57
CA VAL A 216 14.92 17.44 16.87
C VAL A 216 14.38 17.68 18.29
N GLY A 217 14.42 16.66 19.16
CA GLY A 217 14.02 16.76 20.56
C GLY A 217 12.50 16.85 20.79
N VAL A 218 11.70 16.39 19.84
CA VAL A 218 10.24 16.46 19.86
C VAL A 218 9.64 15.07 19.98
N GLN A 219 8.61 14.91 20.82
CA GLN A 219 7.85 13.67 20.91
C GLN A 219 6.62 13.74 20.02
N ARG A 220 6.32 12.67 19.28
CA ARG A 220 5.13 12.62 18.42
C ARG A 220 3.83 12.85 19.19
N THR A 221 3.74 12.39 20.43
CA THR A 221 2.58 12.62 21.32
C THR A 221 2.27 14.11 21.51
N ASP A 222 3.31 14.94 21.53
CA ASP A 222 3.19 16.38 21.70
C ASP A 222 2.69 17.01 20.40
N VAL A 223 3.23 16.58 19.27
CA VAL A 223 2.77 17.00 17.93
C VAL A 223 1.30 16.62 17.71
N VAL A 224 0.90 15.41 18.10
CA VAL A 224 -0.50 14.95 18.04
C VAL A 224 -1.41 15.84 18.89
N THR A 225 -0.95 16.21 20.09
CA THR A 225 -1.71 17.08 21.01
C THR A 225 -1.93 18.46 20.40
N VAL A 226 -0.88 19.04 19.81
CA VAL A 226 -0.96 20.34 19.12
C VAL A 226 -1.82 20.26 17.86
N ALA A 227 -1.65 19.22 17.05
CA ALA A 227 -2.44 19.00 15.84
C ALA A 227 -3.95 18.87 16.13
N LYS A 228 -4.32 18.24 17.25
CA LYS A 228 -5.71 18.15 17.73
C LYS A 228 -6.23 19.48 18.25
N ALA A 229 -5.41 20.25 18.95
CA ALA A 229 -5.81 21.56 19.46
C ALA A 229 -6.11 22.54 18.31
N ASP A 230 -5.33 22.49 17.23
CA ASP A 230 -5.51 23.31 16.02
C ASP A 230 -6.82 23.04 15.26
N THR A 231 -7.39 21.84 15.36
CA THR A 231 -8.63 21.48 14.65
C THR A 231 -9.90 21.82 15.44
N THR A 232 -9.76 22.13 16.74
CA THR A 232 -10.86 22.66 17.54
C THR A 232 -11.11 24.13 17.16
N PRO A 233 -12.31 24.51 16.70
CA PRO A 233 -12.66 25.92 16.54
C PRO A 233 -12.46 26.61 17.88
N ALA A 234 -11.73 27.73 17.90
CA ALA A 234 -11.76 28.60 19.06
C ALA A 234 -13.24 28.93 19.31
N VAL A 235 -13.79 28.45 20.44
CA VAL A 235 -15.09 28.93 20.91
C VAL A 235 -14.92 30.44 20.98
N THR A 236 -15.58 31.16 20.07
CA THR A 236 -15.62 32.60 20.10
C THR A 236 -16.28 32.95 21.41
N SER A 237 -15.46 33.35 22.38
CA SER A 237 -15.91 33.91 23.63
C SER A 237 -16.75 35.13 23.27
N GLY A 238 -18.06 34.93 23.23
CA GLY A 238 -19.04 35.99 23.04
C GLY A 238 -18.72 37.09 24.04
N LYS A 239 -18.52 38.29 23.51
CA LYS A 239 -18.24 39.51 24.26
C LYS A 239 -19.41 39.82 25.19
N LYS A 240 -19.43 39.23 26.40
CA LYS A 240 -20.31 39.65 27.49
C LYS A 240 -19.45 40.39 28.52
N LYS A 241 -19.68 41.71 28.59
CA LYS A 241 -19.11 42.64 29.56
C LYS A 241 -19.70 42.29 30.94
N GLY A 242 -18.91 41.71 31.84
CA GLY A 242 -19.35 41.37 33.19
C GLY A 242 -18.23 40.80 34.06
N THR A 243 -17.73 41.65 34.96
CA THR A 243 -17.08 41.34 36.26
C THR A 243 -16.31 40.02 36.43
N GLY A 244 -14.98 40.13 36.45
CA GLY A 244 -14.18 39.58 37.55
C GLY A 244 -14.11 38.07 37.73
N THR A 245 -13.71 37.32 36.70
CA THR A 245 -13.08 36.00 36.91
C THR A 245 -11.95 35.80 35.90
N LYS A 246 -10.76 35.46 36.41
CA LYS A 246 -9.53 35.19 35.65
C LYS A 246 -9.86 34.22 34.50
N PRO A 247 -9.48 34.52 33.24
CA PRO A 247 -9.76 33.61 32.13
C PRO A 247 -9.15 32.23 32.43
N PRO A 248 -9.83 31.11 32.09
CA PRO A 248 -9.24 29.79 32.27
C PRO A 248 -7.91 29.78 31.52
N LYS A 249 -6.82 29.46 32.22
CA LYS A 249 -5.49 29.32 31.59
C LYS A 249 -5.67 28.36 30.41
N LYS A 250 -5.53 28.86 29.18
CA LYS A 250 -5.35 28.02 28.00
C LYS A 250 -4.29 26.98 28.36
N PRO A 251 -4.52 25.68 28.14
CA PRO A 251 -3.48 24.68 28.34
C PRO A 251 -2.22 25.15 27.58
N VAL A 252 -1.08 25.21 28.27
CA VAL A 252 0.19 25.53 27.61
C VAL A 252 0.49 24.35 26.70
N LEU A 253 0.36 24.57 25.40
CA LEU A 253 0.65 23.56 24.39
C LEU A 253 2.17 23.36 24.30
N PRO A 254 2.64 22.13 24.06
CA PRO A 254 4.05 21.87 23.77
C PRO A 254 4.53 22.69 22.57
N THR A 255 5.76 23.20 22.63
CA THR A 255 6.40 23.85 21.47
C THR A 255 6.89 22.76 20.52
N VAL A 256 6.32 22.71 19.31
CA VAL A 256 6.68 21.74 18.27
C VAL A 256 6.83 22.45 16.92
N PRO A 257 7.65 21.90 15.98
CA PRO A 257 7.78 22.45 14.63
C PRO A 257 6.44 22.47 13.88
N THR A 258 6.18 23.53 13.12
CA THR A 258 4.96 23.67 12.32
C THR A 258 4.82 22.60 11.24
N GLU A 259 5.96 22.19 10.67
CA GLU A 259 6.12 21.14 9.68
C GLU A 259 5.76 19.78 10.27
N ALA A 260 6.07 19.56 11.54
CA ALA A 260 5.68 18.35 12.25
C ALA A 260 4.15 18.30 12.42
N VAL A 261 3.51 19.41 12.77
CA VAL A 261 2.05 19.48 12.94
C VAL A 261 1.32 19.26 11.63
N SER A 262 1.77 19.87 10.53
CA SER A 262 1.15 19.67 9.21
C SER A 262 1.31 18.23 8.72
N THR A 263 2.48 17.65 8.93
CA THR A 263 2.78 16.24 8.62
C THR A 263 1.95 15.28 9.47
N GLU A 264 1.80 15.54 10.76
CA GLU A 264 0.96 14.70 11.64
C GLU A 264 -0.51 14.73 11.21
N LYS A 265 -1.02 15.87 10.72
CA LYS A 265 -2.39 15.95 10.15
C LYS A 265 -2.54 15.08 8.89
N THR A 266 -1.51 14.93 8.06
CA THR A 266 -1.58 14.02 6.90
C THR A 266 -1.56 12.56 7.33
N PHE A 267 -0.77 12.20 8.35
CA PHE A 267 -0.83 10.86 8.96
C PHE A 267 -2.23 10.53 9.51
N GLN A 268 -2.87 11.46 10.22
CA GLN A 268 -4.24 11.26 10.74
C GLN A 268 -5.27 11.10 9.61
N THR A 269 -5.12 11.87 8.53
CA THR A 269 -5.96 11.76 7.34
C THR A 269 -5.78 10.40 6.65
N ALA A 270 -4.54 9.95 6.49
CA ALA A 270 -4.23 8.65 5.91
C ALA A 270 -4.77 7.50 6.76
N GLN A 271 -4.69 7.60 8.09
CA GLN A 271 -5.27 6.62 9.00
C GLN A 271 -6.80 6.53 8.85
N THR A 272 -7.47 7.68 8.75
CA THR A 272 -8.93 7.73 8.53
C THR A 272 -9.33 7.03 7.23
N LYS A 273 -8.60 7.30 6.13
CA LYS A 273 -8.82 6.65 4.84
C LYS A 273 -8.54 5.16 4.87
N GLN A 274 -7.49 4.75 5.58
CA GLN A 274 -7.19 3.34 5.80
C GLN A 274 -8.34 2.63 6.52
N ASP A 275 -8.91 3.26 7.54
CA ASP A 275 -10.03 2.68 8.31
C ASP A 275 -11.33 2.64 7.48
N GLU A 276 -11.58 3.64 6.64
CA GLU A 276 -12.67 3.59 5.66
C GLU A 276 -12.49 2.45 4.66
N SER A 277 -11.28 2.30 4.11
CA SER A 277 -10.97 1.23 3.16
C SER A 277 -11.13 -0.17 3.79
N LYS A 278 -10.73 -0.35 5.04
CA LYS A 278 -10.99 -1.60 5.81
C LYS A 278 -12.50 -1.88 5.93
N LYS A 279 -13.32 -0.85 6.16
CA LYS A 279 -14.78 -1.00 6.19
C LYS A 279 -15.32 -1.44 4.83
N VAL A 280 -14.85 -0.86 3.73
CA VAL A 280 -15.24 -1.27 2.36
C VAL A 280 -14.83 -2.70 2.05
N ALA A 281 -13.62 -3.12 2.45
CA ALA A 281 -13.19 -4.50 2.32
C ALA A 281 -14.10 -5.45 3.11
N SER A 282 -14.46 -5.09 4.35
CA SER A 282 -15.38 -5.90 5.16
C SER A 282 -16.79 -5.97 4.56
N ALA A 283 -17.31 -4.86 4.02
CA ALA A 283 -18.61 -4.79 3.38
C ALA A 283 -18.65 -5.63 2.10
N GLY A 284 -17.61 -5.55 1.26
CA GLY A 284 -17.51 -6.38 0.06
C GLY A 284 -17.44 -7.87 0.38
N LYS A 285 -16.80 -8.26 1.48
CA LYS A 285 -16.77 -9.65 1.95
C LYS A 285 -18.17 -10.12 2.38
N ALA A 286 -18.87 -9.31 3.17
CA ALA A 286 -20.24 -9.61 3.58
C ALA A 286 -21.19 -9.70 2.38
N GLN A 287 -21.02 -8.83 1.38
CA GLN A 287 -21.76 -8.87 0.13
C GLN A 287 -21.50 -10.17 -0.64
N LEU A 288 -20.24 -10.58 -0.79
CA LEU A 288 -19.87 -11.84 -1.43
C LEU A 288 -20.51 -13.05 -0.73
N GLU A 289 -20.41 -13.10 0.60
CA GLU A 289 -21.02 -14.16 1.41
C GLU A 289 -22.55 -14.18 1.27
N GLY A 290 -23.19 -13.00 1.25
CA GLY A 290 -24.63 -12.86 1.02
C GLY A 290 -25.06 -13.35 -0.35
N SER A 291 -24.34 -12.99 -1.42
CA SER A 291 -24.61 -13.46 -2.78
C SER A 291 -24.44 -14.98 -2.92
N CYS A 292 -23.49 -15.56 -2.20
CA CYS A 292 -23.25 -17.00 -2.20
C CYS A 292 -24.28 -17.81 -1.39
N ARG A 293 -24.90 -17.21 -0.37
CA ARG A 293 -25.87 -17.87 0.52
C ARG A 293 -27.33 -17.56 0.19
N ASP A 294 -27.60 -16.83 -0.89
CA ASP A 294 -28.97 -16.45 -1.25
C ASP A 294 -29.78 -17.70 -1.65
N PRO A 295 -30.88 -18.01 -0.93
CA PRO A 295 -31.68 -19.21 -1.19
C PRO A 295 -32.36 -19.17 -2.56
N ASN A 296 -32.56 -17.99 -3.15
CA ASN A 296 -33.13 -17.85 -4.48
C ASN A 296 -32.13 -18.24 -5.57
N LEU A 297 -30.85 -18.42 -5.27
CA LEU A 297 -29.77 -18.76 -6.22
C LEU A 297 -28.91 -19.97 -5.78
N ALA A 298 -29.34 -20.71 -4.75
CA ALA A 298 -28.53 -21.76 -4.12
C ALA A 298 -28.06 -22.86 -5.09
N ASP A 299 -28.90 -23.27 -6.05
CA ASP A 299 -28.58 -24.24 -7.10
C ASP A 299 -27.75 -23.66 -8.26
N TRP A 300 -27.53 -22.34 -8.28
CA TRP A 300 -26.65 -21.67 -9.22
C TRP A 300 -25.30 -21.28 -8.61
N ALA A 301 -25.16 -21.35 -7.29
CA ALA A 301 -23.99 -20.88 -6.56
C ALA A 301 -22.69 -21.53 -7.08
N PRO A 302 -21.76 -20.76 -7.65
CA PRO A 302 -20.54 -21.28 -8.24
C PRO A 302 -19.49 -21.61 -7.17
N VAL A 303 -18.66 -22.62 -7.40
CA VAL A 303 -17.40 -22.81 -6.63
C VAL A 303 -16.41 -21.72 -7.10
N PRO A 304 -15.76 -20.93 -6.21
CA PRO A 304 -15.63 -21.08 -4.77
C PRO A 304 -16.44 -20.02 -4.02
N CYS A 305 -17.75 -20.15 -3.97
CA CYS A 305 -18.49 -19.64 -2.83
C CYS A 305 -17.97 -20.36 -1.58
N PRO A 306 -17.42 -19.65 -0.58
CA PRO A 306 -16.95 -20.30 0.65
C PRO A 306 -18.14 -21.06 1.25
N ASN A 307 -17.97 -22.38 1.40
CA ASN A 307 -18.97 -23.38 1.78
C ASN A 307 -20.25 -22.78 2.39
N VAL A 308 -21.34 -22.87 1.63
CA VAL A 308 -22.69 -22.96 2.18
C VAL A 308 -22.77 -24.11 3.19
#